data_AF-A0A5C6AHM4-F1
#
_entry.id   AF-A0A5C6AHM4-F1
#
_cell.length_a   1.000
_cell.length_b   1.000
_cell.length_c   1.000
_cell.angle_alpha   90.00
_cell.angle_beta   90.00
_cell.angle_gamma   90.00
#
_symmetry.space_group_name_H-M   'P 1'
#
loop_
_entity.id
_entity.type
_entity.pdbx_description
1 polymer ?
#
loop_
_entity_poly.entity_id
_entity_poly.type
_entity_poly.pdbx_seq_one_letter_code
_entity_poly.pdbx_strand_id
1 'polypeptide(L)' 'MEQLKGLWRDTWWLWCGFVGVVLLMSVLQSFFFLLTLPALPVSFCYFAFIRYDDEGNEKPDI' A
#
# COMPACT_ATOMS: atom_id res chain seq x y z
N MET A 1 -14.26 -0.16 7.10
CA MET A 1 -13.22 0.62 6.39
C MET A 1 -13.26 0.24 4.93
N GLU A 2 -14.31 0.65 4.23
CA GLU A 2 -14.46 0.34 2.81
C GLU A 2 -13.39 1.08 1.97
N GLN A 3 -12.84 2.20 2.45
CA GLN A 3 -11.71 2.90 1.84
C GLN A 3 -10.48 2.00 1.63
N LEU A 4 -10.06 1.29 2.69
CA LEU A 4 -8.89 0.40 2.63
C LEU A 4 -9.15 -0.75 1.67
N LYS A 5 -10.38 -1.25 1.64
CA LYS A 5 -10.80 -2.34 0.75
C LYS A 5 -10.89 -1.87 -0.71
N GLY A 6 -11.36 -0.66 -0.95
CA GLY A 6 -11.35 0.00 -2.27
C GLY A 6 -9.92 0.12 -2.79
N LEU A 7 -9.01 0.69 -2.00
CA LEU A 7 -7.60 0.79 -2.38
C LEU A 7 -6.98 -0.59 -2.62
N TRP A 8 -7.24 -1.57 -1.74
CA TRP A 8 -6.71 -2.93 -1.91
C TRP A 8 -7.23 -3.58 -3.19
N ARG A 9 -8.54 -3.51 -3.46
CA ARG A 9 -9.16 -4.07 -4.67
C ARG A 9 -8.46 -3.59 -5.94
N ASP A 10 -8.14 -2.30 -6.00
CA ASP A 10 -7.64 -1.67 -7.22
C ASP A 10 -6.10 -1.75 -7.33
N THR A 11 -5.39 -1.86 -6.20
CA THR A 11 -3.91 -1.75 -6.16
C THR A 11 -3.18 -2.93 -5.49
N TRP A 12 -3.84 -4.04 -5.16
CA TRP A 12 -3.21 -5.18 -4.45
C TRP A 12 -1.91 -5.67 -5.10
N TRP A 13 -1.85 -5.70 -6.44
CA TRP A 13 -0.68 -6.15 -7.19
C TRP A 13 0.54 -5.23 -6.96
N LEU A 14 0.31 -3.92 -6.81
CA LEU A 14 1.34 -2.93 -6.52
C LEU A 14 1.95 -3.17 -5.13
N TRP A 15 1.10 -3.43 -4.14
CA TRP A 15 1.55 -3.73 -2.77
C TRP A 15 2.31 -5.05 -2.69
N CYS A 16 1.83 -6.10 -3.38
CA CYS A 16 2.59 -7.34 -3.53
C CYS A 16 3.95 -7.09 -4.20
N GLY A 17 4.00 -6.23 -5.23
CA GLY A 17 5.23 -5.80 -5.87
C GLY A 17 6.20 -5.10 -4.92
N PHE A 18 5.72 -4.11 -4.14
CA PHE A 18 6.55 -3.42 -3.16
C PHE A 18 7.10 -4.37 -2.09
N VAL A 19 6.27 -5.24 -1.53
CA VAL A 19 6.72 -6.25 -0.57
C VAL A 19 7.75 -7.18 -1.21
N GLY A 20 7.51 -7.65 -2.43
CA GLY A 20 8.45 -8.50 -3.16
C GLY A 20 9.80 -7.84 -3.39
N VAL A 21 9.83 -6.56 -3.78
CA VAL A 21 11.07 -5.79 -3.96
C VAL A 21 11.80 -5.59 -2.63
N VAL A 22 11.08 -5.27 -1.55
CA VAL A 22 11.69 -5.12 -0.21
C VAL A 22 12.34 -6.42 0.25
N LEU A 23 11.64 -7.55 0.08
CA LEU A 23 12.20 -8.86 0.40
C LEU A 23 13.41 -9.20 -0.47
N LEU A 24 13.35 -8.92 -1.77
CA LEU A 24 14.46 -9.14 -2.69
C LEU A 24 15.69 -8.32 -2.28
N MET A 25 15.53 -7.02 -1.99
CA MET A 25 16.61 -6.16 -1.50
C MET A 25 17.13 -6.62 -0.13
N SER A 26 16.24 -7.12 0.73
CA SER A 26 16.63 -7.67 2.03
C SER A 26 17.56 -8.86 1.91
N VAL A 27 17.30 -9.74 0.94
CA VAL A 27 18.13 -10.95 0.70
C VAL A 27 19.42 -10.61 -0.05
N LEU A 28 19.35 -9.71 -1.04
CA LEU A 28 20.51 -9.37 -1.89
C LEU A 28 21.49 -8.40 -1.22
N GLN A 29 21.03 -7.50 -0.36
CA GLN A 29 21.85 -6.41 0.18
C GLN A 29 21.95 -6.43 1.71
N SER A 30 20.83 -6.33 2.43
CA SER A 30 20.84 -6.29 3.90
C SER A 30 19.44 -6.44 4.49
N PHE A 31 19.31 -7.17 5.60
CA PHE A 31 18.06 -7.25 6.37
C PHE A 31 17.57 -5.90 6.91
N PHE A 32 18.41 -4.86 6.91
CA PHE A 32 18.00 -3.49 7.22
C PHE A 32 16.83 -3.01 6.33
N PHE A 33 16.72 -3.48 5.08
CA PHE A 33 15.62 -3.13 4.19
C PHE A 33 14.25 -3.57 4.71
N LEU A 34 14.15 -4.57 5.60
CA LEU A 34 12.86 -4.96 6.19
C LEU A 34 12.23 -3.84 7.02
N LEU A 35 13.02 -2.86 7.49
CA LEU A 35 12.51 -1.69 8.20
C LEU A 35 11.65 -0.76 7.33
N THR A 36 11.61 -0.95 6.01
CA THR A 36 10.69 -0.21 5.15
C THR A 36 9.28 -0.81 5.12
N LEU A 37 9.10 -2.07 5.53
CA LEU A 37 7.79 -2.73 5.53
C LEU A 37 6.74 -1.97 6.37
N PRO A 38 7.03 -1.45 7.58
CA PRO A 38 6.09 -0.65 8.36
C PRO A 38 5.65 0.66 7.70
N ALA A 39 6.44 1.21 6.75
CA ALA A 39 6.06 2.43 6.03
C ALA A 39 4.96 2.16 4.97
N LEU A 40 4.84 0.92 4.49
CA LEU A 40 3.83 0.55 3.50
C LEU A 40 2.40 0.67 4.06
N PRO A 41 2.04 0.14 5.25
CA PRO A 41 0.73 0.37 5.85
C PRO A 41 0.39 1.85 6.07
N VAL A 42 1.37 2.69 6.44
CA VAL A 42 1.14 4.13 6.66
C VAL A 42 0.74 4.82 5.36
N SER A 43 1.52 4.60 4.30
CA SER A 43 1.20 5.15 2.97
C SER A 43 -0.10 4.56 2.41
N PHE A 44 -0.36 3.27 2.64
CA PHE A 44 -1.62 2.61 2.27
C PHE A 44 -2.82 3.32 2.88
N CYS A 45 -2.79 3.53 4.20
CA CYS A 45 -3.87 4.23 4.90
C CYS A 45 -4.05 5.66 4.36
N TYR A 46 -2.96 6.41 4.18
CA TYR A 46 -3.01 7.77 3.63
C TYR A 46 -3.73 7.82 2.28
N PHE A 47 -3.34 6.97 1.33
CA PHE A 47 -3.95 6.93 0.00
C PHE A 47 -5.41 6.44 0.04
N ALA A 48 -5.72 5.47 0.90
CA ALA A 48 -7.08 4.95 1.02
C ALA A 48 -8.05 6.04 1.46
N PHE A 49 -7.71 6.79 2.51
CA PHE A 49 -8.59 7.85 3.03
C PHE A 49 -8.68 9.07 2.12
N ILE A 50 -7.64 9.36 1.34
CA ILE A 50 -7.66 10.47 0.38
C ILE A 50 -8.48 10.11 -0.86
N ARG A 51 -8.24 8.94 -1.46
CA ARG A 51 -8.81 8.57 -2.77
C ARG A 51 -10.21 7.99 -2.70
N TYR A 52 -10.58 7.33 -1.60
CA TYR A 52 -11.86 6.62 -1.50
C TYR A 52 -12.81 7.26 -0.49
N ASP A 53 -14.10 7.26 -0.82
CA ASP A 53 -15.18 7.70 0.07
C ASP A 53 -15.55 6.62 1.12
N ASP A 54 -16.54 6.92 1.96
CA ASP A 54 -16.96 6.01 3.03
C ASP A 54 -17.53 4.68 2.54
N GLU A 55 -17.94 4.61 1.27
CA GLU A 55 -18.43 3.40 0.61
C GLU A 55 -17.31 2.62 -0.10
N GLY A 56 -16.08 3.15 -0.13
CA GLY A 56 -14.96 2.53 -0.84
C GLY A 56 -14.98 2.74 -2.35
N ASN A 57 -15.72 3.75 -2.83
CA ASN A 57 -15.72 4.20 -4.21
C ASN A 57 -14.67 5.30 -4.40
N GLU A 58 -14.16 5.46 -5.62
CA GLU A 58 -13.24 6.56 -5.93
C GLU A 58 -13.97 7.89 -5.79
N LYS A 59 -13.37 8.84 -5.06
CA LYS A 59 -13.89 10.20 -5.01
C LYS A 59 -13.78 10.81 -6.41
N PRO A 60 -14.82 11.52 -6.90
CA PRO A 60 -14.71 12.28 -8.14
C PRO A 60 -13.54 13.25 -8.04
N ASP A 61 -12.71 13.30 -9.08
CA ASP A 61 -11.46 14.07 -9.12
C ASP A 61 -11.67 15.50 -8.57
N ILE A 62 -10.79 15.91 -7.66
CA ILE A 62 -10.66 17.30 -7.19
C ILE A 62 -9.96 18.11 -8.28
#